data_AF-X1P1F6-F1
#
_entry.id   AF-X1P1F6-F1
#
_cell.length_a   1.000
_cell.length_b   1.000
_cell.length_c   1.000
_cell.angle_alpha   90.00
_cell.angle_beta   90.00
_cell.angle_gamma   90.00
#
_symmetry.space_group_name_H-M   'P 1'
#
loop_
_entity.id
_entity.type
_entity.pdbx_description
1 polymer ?
#
loop_
_entity_poly.entity_id
_entity_poly.type
_entity_poly.pdbx_seq_one_letter_code
_entity_poly.pdbx_strand_id
1 'polypeptide(L)'
;RIDILYGLGIRMMGLAYNDSNMLGTGLKEERDGGLTYFGRKCVDRMNKLGMAIDTSHSSDQTTLDAVEESQKPVIATHVGARALYNLKRLKPDNVLRAIAEKGGLIGIEAAPHTTLTAEHPEHDIESVMAHFEYIKNLVGIEHVAFGPDTLYGDHVGLHHVYSSALSIKEVFASMEGEVPYVKGAENPTETSWNTVRWLV
;
A
#
# COMPACT_ATOMS: atom_id res chain seq x y z
N ARG A 1 8.15 9.34 20.24
CA ARG A 1 6.68 9.55 20.09
C ARG A 1 5.91 8.24 19.99
N ILE A 2 6.50 7.18 19.40
CA ILE A 2 5.88 5.84 19.27
C ILE A 2 5.20 5.36 20.56
N ASP A 3 5.90 5.42 21.70
CA ASP A 3 5.38 5.06 23.02
C ASP A 3 4.09 5.80 23.41
N ILE A 4 4.07 7.11 23.19
CA ILE A 4 2.93 7.97 23.51
C ILE A 4 1.75 7.58 22.62
N LEU A 5 1.98 7.44 21.31
CA LEU A 5 0.94 7.04 20.35
C LEU A 5 0.37 5.66 20.68
N TYR A 6 1.22 4.71 21.07
CA TYR A 6 0.78 3.40 21.53
C TYR A 6 -0.05 3.51 22.82
N GLY A 7 0.38 4.34 23.78
CA GLY A 7 -0.39 4.64 24.99
C GLY A 7 -1.76 5.26 24.71
N LEU A 8 -1.90 5.99 23.60
CA LEU A 8 -3.16 6.56 23.11
C LEU A 8 -4.03 5.60 22.29
N GLY A 9 -3.58 4.36 22.07
CA GLY A 9 -4.37 3.33 21.38
C GLY A 9 -3.98 3.07 19.92
N ILE A 10 -2.98 3.77 19.36
CA ILE A 10 -2.48 3.47 18.01
C ILE A 10 -1.81 2.10 18.00
N ARG A 11 -2.16 1.24 17.04
CA ARG A 11 -1.65 -0.14 16.94
C ARG A 11 -0.94 -0.45 15.63
N MET A 12 -0.96 0.47 14.68
CA MET A 12 -0.28 0.34 13.40
C MET A 12 0.29 1.70 12.99
N MET A 13 1.48 1.70 12.40
CA MET A 13 2.12 2.93 11.94
C MET A 13 2.87 2.67 10.63
N GLY A 14 2.63 3.51 9.65
CA GLY A 14 3.41 3.56 8.42
C GLY A 14 4.81 4.14 8.66
N LEU A 15 5.84 3.55 8.04
CA LEU A 15 7.21 4.08 8.13
C LEU A 15 7.39 5.38 7.36
N ALA A 16 6.77 5.47 6.18
CA ALA A 16 6.74 6.67 5.37
C ALA A 16 5.39 6.82 4.67
N TYR A 17 5.09 8.05 4.25
CA TYR A 17 4.09 8.30 3.21
C TYR A 17 4.83 8.50 1.88
N ASN A 18 4.31 9.31 0.97
CA ASN A 18 4.96 9.56 -0.32
C ASN A 18 6.31 10.30 -0.17
N ASP A 19 6.42 11.30 0.70
CA ASP A 19 7.69 11.99 0.95
C ASP A 19 8.55 11.22 1.96
N SER A 20 9.88 11.32 1.82
CA SER A 20 10.78 10.79 2.85
C SER A 20 10.65 11.53 4.16
N ASN A 21 10.91 10.80 5.23
CA ASN A 21 10.99 11.37 6.57
C ASN A 21 12.19 10.79 7.31
N MET A 22 12.31 11.10 8.61
CA MET A 22 13.44 10.64 9.43
C MET A 22 13.54 9.12 9.58
N LEU A 23 12.47 8.36 9.28
CA LEU A 23 12.42 6.90 9.41
C LEU A 23 12.93 6.21 8.13
N GLY A 24 12.56 6.71 6.95
CA GLY A 24 12.96 6.09 5.70
C GLY A 24 12.45 6.82 4.47
N THR A 25 12.71 6.21 3.32
CA THR A 25 12.36 6.77 2.02
C THR A 25 10.91 6.49 1.64
N GLY A 26 10.20 7.54 1.21
CA GLY A 26 8.85 7.46 0.66
C GLY A 26 8.84 7.18 -0.85
N LEU A 27 7.66 6.91 -1.40
CA LEU A 27 7.48 6.59 -2.82
C LEU A 27 7.82 7.73 -3.80
N LYS A 28 7.86 9.00 -3.38
CA LYS A 28 8.07 10.13 -4.29
C LYS A 28 9.54 10.36 -4.64
N GLU A 29 10.48 9.97 -3.77
CA GLU A 29 11.88 10.30 -3.97
C GLU A 29 12.48 9.68 -5.22
N GLU A 30 13.36 10.43 -5.90
CA GLU A 30 14.16 9.92 -7.00
C GLU A 30 15.14 8.83 -6.57
N ARG A 31 15.68 8.95 -5.35
CA ARG A 31 16.67 8.03 -4.80
C ARG A 31 16.07 7.25 -3.64
N ASP A 32 16.12 5.93 -3.76
CA ASP A 32 15.66 5.03 -2.72
C ASP A 32 16.80 4.76 -1.71
N GLY A 33 16.75 5.43 -0.56
CA GLY A 33 17.75 5.34 0.50
C GLY A 33 17.45 4.27 1.56
N GLY A 34 16.29 3.63 1.49
CA GLY A 34 15.87 2.64 2.48
C GLY A 34 15.55 3.21 3.86
N LEU A 35 15.65 2.36 4.89
CA LEU A 35 15.51 2.79 6.27
C LEU A 35 16.74 3.57 6.73
N THR A 36 16.51 4.69 7.41
CA THR A 36 17.60 5.39 8.09
C THR A 36 18.04 4.61 9.33
N TYR A 37 19.22 4.96 9.88
CA TYR A 37 19.66 4.44 11.17
C TYR A 37 18.61 4.68 12.29
N PHE A 38 17.97 5.85 12.29
CA PHE A 38 16.91 6.17 13.24
C PHE A 38 15.64 5.36 12.99
N GLY A 39 15.28 5.14 11.72
CA GLY A 39 14.18 4.27 11.31
C GLY A 39 14.31 2.85 11.84
N ARG A 40 15.52 2.26 11.77
CA ARG A 40 15.81 0.94 12.33
C ARG A 40 15.55 0.88 13.85
N LYS A 41 15.95 1.93 14.59
CA LYS A 41 15.62 2.04 16.03
C LYS A 41 14.12 2.15 16.28
N CYS A 42 13.38 2.82 15.39
CA CYS A 42 11.93 2.90 15.47
C CYS A 42 11.25 1.56 15.19
N VAL A 43 11.73 0.79 14.20
CA VAL A 43 11.28 -0.59 13.93
C VAL A 43 11.44 -1.48 15.16
N ASP A 44 12.63 -1.50 15.77
CA ASP A 44 12.87 -2.24 17.01
C ASP A 44 11.93 -1.79 18.14
N ARG A 45 11.69 -0.47 18.29
CA ARG A 45 10.75 0.02 19.32
C ARG A 45 9.31 -0.43 19.05
N MET A 46 8.85 -0.38 17.80
CA MET A 46 7.52 -0.85 17.41
C MET A 46 7.34 -2.34 17.69
N ASN A 47 8.33 -3.17 17.36
CA ASN A 47 8.30 -4.60 17.68
C ASN A 47 8.21 -4.88 19.18
N LYS A 48 8.96 -4.13 20.00
CA LYS A 48 8.91 -4.26 21.47
C LYS A 48 7.55 -3.91 22.08
N LEU A 49 6.83 -2.96 21.48
CA LEU A 49 5.50 -2.55 21.95
C LEU A 49 4.38 -3.44 21.40
N GLY A 50 4.62 -4.17 20.30
CA GLY A 50 3.55 -4.86 19.56
C GLY A 50 2.77 -3.93 18.63
N MET A 51 3.41 -2.87 18.12
CA MET A 51 2.85 -2.02 17.07
C MET A 51 3.13 -2.63 15.70
N ALA A 52 2.09 -2.82 14.88
CA ALA A 52 2.21 -3.28 13.51
C ALA A 52 2.91 -2.22 12.64
N ILE A 53 3.76 -2.68 11.73
CA ILE A 53 4.55 -1.84 10.83
C ILE A 53 3.92 -1.91 9.45
N ASP A 54 3.49 -0.77 8.93
CA ASP A 54 2.98 -0.64 7.57
C ASP A 54 4.04 -0.04 6.61
N THR A 55 4.12 -0.59 5.41
CA THR A 55 5.08 -0.21 4.36
C THR A 55 4.41 0.18 3.03
N SER A 56 3.10 0.36 3.00
CA SER A 56 2.33 0.60 1.77
C SER A 56 2.86 1.78 0.95
N HIS A 57 3.13 2.90 1.62
CA HIS A 57 3.70 4.11 1.00
C HIS A 57 5.22 4.23 1.16
N SER A 58 5.88 3.24 1.74
CA SER A 58 7.34 3.21 1.77
C SER A 58 7.89 2.83 0.40
N SER A 59 9.11 3.28 0.09
CA SER A 59 9.84 2.82 -1.09
C SER A 59 10.12 1.31 -1.05
N ASP A 60 10.60 0.75 -2.16
CA ASP A 60 10.90 -0.67 -2.27
C ASP A 60 12.03 -1.06 -1.31
N GLN A 61 13.14 -0.28 -1.28
CA GLN A 61 14.25 -0.55 -0.36
C GLN A 61 13.85 -0.33 1.10
N THR A 62 13.03 0.67 1.41
CA THR A 62 12.56 0.89 2.80
C THR A 62 11.72 -0.30 3.27
N THR A 63 10.93 -0.89 2.35
CA THR A 63 10.15 -2.09 2.64
C THR A 63 11.05 -3.29 2.90
N LEU A 64 12.06 -3.52 2.03
CA LEU A 64 13.02 -4.63 2.19
C LEU A 64 13.83 -4.50 3.48
N ASP A 65 14.32 -3.30 3.79
CA ASP A 65 15.04 -3.03 5.04
C ASP A 65 14.16 -3.26 6.27
N ALA A 66 12.87 -2.91 6.21
CA ALA A 66 11.93 -3.16 7.29
C ALA A 66 11.66 -4.66 7.48
N VAL A 67 11.55 -5.42 6.39
CA VAL A 67 11.44 -6.89 6.42
C VAL A 67 12.67 -7.51 7.09
N GLU A 68 13.87 -7.03 6.75
CA GLU A 68 15.12 -7.51 7.32
C GLU A 68 15.23 -7.18 8.82
N GLU A 69 15.03 -5.91 9.18
CA GLU A 69 15.22 -5.39 10.53
C GLU A 69 14.17 -5.91 11.53
N SER A 70 12.90 -5.97 11.11
CA SER A 70 11.79 -6.29 12.01
C SER A 70 11.89 -7.72 12.53
N GLN A 71 11.67 -7.93 13.83
CA GLN A 71 11.58 -9.26 14.44
C GLN A 71 10.16 -9.85 14.36
N LYS A 72 9.23 -9.10 13.78
CA LYS A 72 7.82 -9.47 13.58
C LYS A 72 7.43 -9.29 12.11
N PRO A 73 6.33 -9.91 11.65
CA PRO A 73 5.77 -9.62 10.34
C PRO A 73 5.58 -8.12 10.09
N VAL A 74 5.79 -7.70 8.85
CA VAL A 74 5.44 -6.35 8.36
C VAL A 74 4.22 -6.46 7.44
N ILE A 75 3.50 -5.37 7.27
CA ILE A 75 2.25 -5.33 6.52
C ILE A 75 2.40 -4.30 5.39
N ALA A 76 1.89 -4.62 4.21
CA ALA A 76 1.55 -3.62 3.21
C ALA A 76 0.03 -3.54 3.16
N THR A 77 -0.57 -2.64 3.94
CA THR A 77 -2.02 -2.59 4.15
C THR A 77 -2.83 -2.35 2.89
N HIS A 78 -2.29 -1.65 1.90
CA HIS A 78 -2.99 -1.30 0.67
C HIS A 78 -1.99 -1.06 -0.46
N VAL A 79 -1.82 -2.07 -1.31
CA VAL A 79 -0.94 -2.06 -2.49
C VAL A 79 -1.53 -2.93 -3.61
N GLY A 80 -0.83 -3.01 -4.73
CA GLY A 80 -1.04 -4.00 -5.79
C GLY A 80 0.28 -4.51 -6.35
N ALA A 81 0.20 -5.25 -7.44
CA ALA A 81 1.33 -5.88 -8.11
C ALA A 81 1.82 -5.05 -9.30
N ARG A 82 3.07 -4.58 -9.25
CA ARG A 82 3.68 -3.79 -10.32
C ARG A 82 3.82 -4.57 -11.64
N ALA A 83 3.79 -5.90 -11.58
CA ALA A 83 3.80 -6.77 -12.74
C ALA A 83 2.55 -6.65 -13.63
N LEU A 84 1.40 -6.28 -13.06
CA LEU A 84 0.15 -6.07 -13.82
C LEU A 84 0.00 -4.62 -14.29
N TYR A 85 0.46 -3.67 -13.48
CA TYR A 85 0.45 -2.25 -13.82
C TYR A 85 1.67 -1.55 -13.26
N ASN A 86 2.52 -1.04 -14.14
CA ASN A 86 3.84 -0.52 -13.75
C ASN A 86 3.73 0.89 -13.14
N LEU A 87 3.23 0.95 -11.90
CA LEU A 87 3.09 2.16 -11.11
C LEU A 87 3.95 2.05 -9.85
N LYS A 88 4.66 3.14 -9.51
CA LYS A 88 5.57 3.18 -8.34
C LYS A 88 4.85 2.87 -7.02
N ARG A 89 3.56 3.23 -6.93
CA ARG A 89 2.66 2.95 -5.80
C ARG A 89 2.46 1.45 -5.51
N LEU A 90 2.58 0.62 -6.55
CA LEU A 90 2.47 -0.84 -6.46
C LEU A 90 3.84 -1.48 -6.19
N LYS A 91 3.86 -2.70 -5.67
CA LYS A 91 5.10 -3.37 -5.27
C LYS A 91 5.58 -4.37 -6.33
N PRO A 92 6.90 -4.48 -6.56
CA PRO A 92 7.46 -5.53 -7.41
C PRO A 92 7.44 -6.89 -6.69
N ASP A 93 7.49 -7.97 -7.45
CA ASP A 93 7.34 -9.35 -6.94
C ASP A 93 8.34 -9.70 -5.83
N ASN A 94 9.60 -9.24 -5.94
CA ASN A 94 10.60 -9.51 -4.91
C ASN A 94 10.25 -8.87 -3.57
N VAL A 95 9.61 -7.70 -3.57
CA VAL A 95 9.15 -7.04 -2.34
C VAL A 95 7.92 -7.74 -1.78
N LEU A 96 6.97 -8.13 -2.63
CA LEU A 96 5.78 -8.90 -2.22
C LEU A 96 6.18 -10.24 -1.58
N ARG A 97 7.12 -10.97 -2.20
CA ARG A 97 7.68 -12.21 -1.65
C ARG A 97 8.38 -11.98 -0.31
N ALA A 98 9.20 -10.94 -0.19
CA ALA A 98 9.90 -10.63 1.05
C ALA A 98 8.92 -10.37 2.22
N ILE A 99 7.82 -9.65 1.97
CA ILE A 99 6.77 -9.44 2.98
C ILE A 99 6.16 -10.79 3.39
N ALA A 100 5.76 -11.63 2.44
CA ALA A 100 5.13 -12.92 2.71
C ALA A 100 6.07 -13.91 3.42
N GLU A 101 7.34 -14.01 3.01
CA GLU A 101 8.36 -14.86 3.63
C GLU A 101 8.62 -14.47 5.10
N LYS A 102 8.39 -13.20 5.46
CA LYS A 102 8.43 -12.72 6.85
C LYS A 102 7.19 -13.09 7.68
N GLY A 103 6.20 -13.74 7.07
CA GLY A 103 4.88 -13.98 7.66
C GLY A 103 3.95 -12.77 7.58
N GLY A 104 4.25 -11.81 6.69
CA GLY A 104 3.51 -10.56 6.52
C GLY A 104 2.17 -10.71 5.79
N LEU A 105 1.47 -9.59 5.66
CA LEU A 105 0.18 -9.50 4.99
C LEU A 105 0.19 -8.39 3.94
N ILE A 106 -0.44 -8.65 2.80
CA ILE A 106 -0.55 -7.74 1.65
C ILE A 106 -2.03 -7.48 1.40
N GLY A 107 -2.47 -6.25 1.67
CA GLY A 107 -3.83 -5.81 1.38
C GLY A 107 -3.95 -5.27 -0.04
N ILE A 108 -4.93 -5.77 -0.79
CA ILE A 108 -5.20 -5.32 -2.15
C ILE A 108 -5.94 -3.98 -2.13
N GLU A 109 -5.36 -2.99 -2.79
CA GLU A 109 -5.86 -1.61 -2.94
C GLU A 109 -6.91 -1.51 -4.05
N ALA A 110 -7.84 -0.57 -3.89
CA ALA A 110 -8.87 -0.20 -4.87
C ALA A 110 -9.02 1.34 -4.96
N ALA A 111 -7.96 2.08 -4.64
CA ALA A 111 -7.92 3.53 -4.84
C ALA A 111 -7.89 3.84 -6.34
N PRO A 112 -8.62 4.86 -6.82
CA PRO A 112 -8.63 5.22 -8.23
C PRO A 112 -7.22 5.37 -8.80
N HIS A 113 -7.07 4.91 -10.04
CA HIS A 113 -5.81 4.90 -10.79
C HIS A 113 -4.69 3.95 -10.31
N THR A 114 -4.88 3.15 -9.25
CA THR A 114 -3.80 2.30 -8.71
C THR A 114 -3.76 0.90 -9.32
N THR A 115 -4.77 0.07 -9.07
CA THR A 115 -4.84 -1.37 -9.41
C THR A 115 -5.55 -1.62 -10.74
N LEU A 116 -5.12 -0.88 -11.77
CA LEU A 116 -5.53 -1.13 -13.16
C LEU A 116 -4.82 -2.35 -13.74
N THR A 117 -5.31 -2.83 -14.86
CA THR A 117 -4.62 -3.82 -15.70
C THR A 117 -4.75 -3.42 -17.17
N ALA A 118 -3.98 -4.04 -18.06
CA ALA A 118 -4.13 -3.78 -19.49
C ALA A 118 -5.53 -4.19 -20.01
N GLU A 119 -6.12 -5.21 -19.40
CA GLU A 119 -7.45 -5.74 -19.71
C GLU A 119 -8.58 -4.86 -19.16
N HIS A 120 -8.33 -4.13 -18.07
CA HIS A 120 -9.30 -3.27 -17.39
C HIS A 120 -8.76 -1.83 -17.19
N PRO A 121 -8.62 -1.05 -18.28
CA PRO A 121 -8.06 0.30 -18.22
C PRO A 121 -9.00 1.36 -17.62
N GLU A 122 -10.29 1.06 -17.45
CA GLU A 122 -11.28 1.96 -16.83
C GLU A 122 -11.39 1.79 -15.30
N HIS A 123 -10.57 0.91 -14.71
CA HIS A 123 -10.57 0.51 -13.30
C HIS A 123 -11.94 0.05 -12.76
N ASP A 124 -12.03 -1.24 -12.51
CA ASP A 124 -13.22 -1.88 -11.96
C ASP A 124 -12.81 -2.93 -10.93
N ILE A 125 -13.80 -3.56 -10.30
CA ILE A 125 -13.56 -4.65 -9.36
C ILE A 125 -12.80 -5.81 -10.01
N GLU A 126 -12.95 -6.07 -11.31
CA GLU A 126 -12.21 -7.14 -11.97
C GLU A 126 -10.71 -6.83 -12.04
N SER A 127 -10.32 -5.57 -12.26
CA SER A 127 -8.91 -5.15 -12.18
C SER A 127 -8.34 -5.31 -10.78
N VAL A 128 -9.09 -4.92 -9.75
CA VAL A 128 -8.72 -5.13 -8.33
C VAL A 128 -8.55 -6.62 -8.02
N MET A 129 -9.49 -7.46 -8.49
CA MET A 129 -9.47 -8.90 -8.23
C MET A 129 -8.40 -9.63 -9.07
N ALA A 130 -8.00 -9.10 -10.23
CA ALA A 130 -6.84 -9.58 -10.97
C ALA A 130 -5.54 -9.41 -10.16
N HIS A 131 -5.37 -8.29 -9.46
CA HIS A 131 -4.26 -8.11 -8.53
C HIS A 131 -4.33 -9.08 -7.34
N PHE A 132 -5.52 -9.31 -6.78
CA PHE A 132 -5.73 -10.32 -5.73
C PHE A 132 -5.28 -11.71 -6.21
N GLU A 133 -5.79 -12.19 -7.35
CA GLU A 133 -5.46 -13.50 -7.90
C GLU A 133 -3.96 -13.62 -8.17
N TYR A 134 -3.36 -12.61 -8.79
CA TYR A 134 -1.93 -12.59 -9.08
C TYR A 134 -1.09 -12.71 -7.82
N ILE A 135 -1.34 -11.87 -6.81
CA ILE A 135 -0.57 -11.86 -5.56
C ILE A 135 -0.82 -13.15 -4.77
N LYS A 136 -2.07 -13.63 -4.70
CA LYS A 136 -2.40 -14.92 -4.09
C LYS A 136 -1.61 -16.07 -4.72
N ASN A 137 -1.51 -16.10 -6.04
CA ASN A 137 -0.73 -17.12 -6.75
C ASN A 137 0.78 -16.95 -6.55
N LEU A 138 1.24 -15.71 -6.33
CA LEU A 138 2.64 -15.39 -6.10
C LEU A 138 3.13 -15.83 -4.71
N VAL A 139 2.34 -15.54 -3.66
CA VAL A 139 2.78 -15.65 -2.26
C VAL A 139 1.93 -16.57 -1.39
N GLY A 140 0.78 -17.05 -1.87
CA GLY A 140 -0.16 -17.88 -1.11
C GLY A 140 -1.25 -17.07 -0.41
N ILE A 141 -2.43 -17.68 -0.25
CA ILE A 141 -3.64 -17.02 0.28
C ILE A 141 -3.50 -16.52 1.73
N GLU A 142 -2.67 -17.18 2.54
CA GLU A 142 -2.41 -16.80 3.94
C GLU A 142 -1.76 -15.41 4.09
N HIS A 143 -1.23 -14.86 3.00
CA HIS A 143 -0.51 -13.58 2.97
C HIS A 143 -1.28 -12.47 2.27
N VAL A 144 -2.54 -12.70 1.87
CA VAL A 144 -3.33 -11.74 1.09
C VAL A 144 -4.59 -11.35 1.86
N ALA A 145 -4.89 -10.04 1.86
CA ALA A 145 -6.09 -9.45 2.43
C ALA A 145 -6.62 -8.35 1.52
N PHE A 146 -7.67 -7.65 1.94
CA PHE A 146 -8.21 -6.48 1.24
C PHE A 146 -8.04 -5.23 2.09
N GLY A 147 -7.36 -4.24 1.53
CA GLY A 147 -7.20 -2.91 2.10
C GLY A 147 -7.52 -1.90 1.00
N PRO A 148 -8.81 -1.70 0.70
CA PRO A 148 -9.21 -1.09 -0.56
C PRO A 148 -8.87 0.40 -0.67
N ASP A 149 -8.53 1.05 0.45
CA ASP A 149 -8.27 2.49 0.48
C ASP A 149 -9.44 3.30 -0.11
N THR A 150 -10.67 2.93 0.25
CA THR A 150 -11.89 3.60 -0.22
C THR A 150 -12.46 4.55 0.83
N LEU A 151 -13.15 5.58 0.37
CA LEU A 151 -13.80 6.58 1.21
C LEU A 151 -15.22 6.87 0.72
N TYR A 152 -16.02 7.51 1.57
CA TYR A 152 -17.31 8.04 1.15
C TYR A 152 -17.12 9.42 0.53
N GLY A 153 -17.41 9.55 -0.77
CA GLY A 153 -17.34 10.81 -1.50
C GLY A 153 -16.52 10.72 -2.79
N ASP A 154 -16.20 11.89 -3.35
CA ASP A 154 -15.40 12.00 -4.57
C ASP A 154 -13.92 11.79 -4.27
N HIS A 155 -13.46 10.54 -4.43
CA HIS A 155 -12.10 10.15 -4.13
C HIS A 155 -11.09 10.78 -5.12
N VAL A 156 -11.47 10.90 -6.40
CA VAL A 156 -10.63 11.52 -7.43
C VAL A 156 -10.53 13.03 -7.20
N GLY A 157 -11.65 13.68 -6.87
CA GLY A 157 -11.67 15.08 -6.45
C GLY A 157 -10.78 15.33 -5.24
N LEU A 158 -10.78 14.42 -4.25
CA LEU A 158 -9.86 14.50 -3.11
C LEU A 158 -8.39 14.37 -3.53
N HIS A 159 -8.06 13.45 -4.45
CA HIS A 159 -6.73 13.33 -5.02
C HIS A 159 -6.30 14.61 -5.76
N HIS A 160 -7.21 15.28 -6.48
CA HIS A 160 -6.91 16.56 -7.12
C HIS A 160 -6.62 17.66 -6.11
N VAL A 161 -7.41 17.76 -5.04
CA VAL A 161 -7.18 18.73 -3.96
C VAL A 161 -5.83 18.47 -3.31
N TYR A 162 -5.52 17.24 -2.89
CA TYR A 162 -4.21 16.91 -2.31
C TYR A 162 -3.07 17.13 -3.29
N SER A 163 -3.21 16.74 -4.56
CA SER A 163 -2.17 16.94 -5.57
C SER A 163 -1.88 18.42 -5.80
N SER A 164 -2.90 19.28 -5.77
CA SER A 164 -2.76 20.74 -5.86
C SER A 164 -2.14 21.38 -4.61
N ALA A 165 -2.46 20.84 -3.42
CA ALA A 165 -2.01 21.38 -2.15
C ALA A 165 -0.60 20.89 -1.73
N LEU A 166 -0.21 19.68 -2.16
CA LEU A 166 1.00 18.99 -1.72
C LEU A 166 2.01 18.71 -2.84
N SER A 167 1.77 19.20 -4.08
CA SER A 167 2.67 18.98 -5.23
C SER A 167 2.98 17.50 -5.47
N ILE A 168 1.97 16.62 -5.36
CA ILE A 168 2.10 15.14 -5.52
C ILE A 168 1.99 14.69 -6.98
N LYS A 169 1.94 15.63 -7.96
CA LYS A 169 1.79 15.33 -9.39
C LYS A 169 2.69 14.19 -9.89
N GLU A 170 3.92 14.09 -9.39
CA GLU A 170 4.90 13.08 -9.80
C GLU A 170 4.53 11.63 -9.42
N VAL A 171 3.75 11.41 -8.36
CA VAL A 171 3.30 10.06 -7.95
C VAL A 171 2.23 9.51 -8.89
N PHE A 172 1.46 10.41 -9.50
CA PHE A 172 0.38 10.11 -10.44
C PHE A 172 0.76 10.39 -11.90
N ALA A 173 2.01 10.81 -12.16
CA ALA A 173 2.45 11.30 -13.48
C ALA A 173 2.49 10.22 -14.59
N SER A 174 2.40 8.94 -14.23
CA SER A 174 2.38 7.82 -15.18
C SER A 174 0.96 7.33 -15.53
N MET A 175 -0.08 8.07 -15.11
CA MET A 175 -1.48 7.66 -15.34
C MET A 175 -1.94 8.07 -16.73
N GLU A 176 -2.06 7.08 -17.62
CA GLU A 176 -2.72 7.24 -18.92
C GLU A 176 -4.23 7.32 -18.71
N GLY A 177 -4.79 8.53 -18.76
CA GLY A 177 -6.23 8.76 -18.66
C GLY A 177 -6.75 8.92 -17.23
N GLU A 178 -7.81 9.73 -17.11
CA GLU A 178 -8.51 9.95 -15.84
C GLU A 178 -9.58 8.88 -15.67
N VAL A 179 -9.59 8.25 -14.51
CA VAL A 179 -10.60 7.29 -14.10
C VAL A 179 -11.48 7.95 -13.04
N PRO A 180 -12.81 8.11 -13.27
CA PRO A 180 -13.66 8.89 -12.39
C PRO A 180 -13.95 8.21 -11.03
N TYR A 181 -13.91 6.87 -10.99
CA TYR A 181 -14.11 6.04 -9.79
C TYR A 181 -13.73 4.58 -10.12
N VAL A 182 -13.64 3.72 -9.11
CA VAL A 182 -13.44 2.28 -9.32
C VAL A 182 -14.79 1.58 -9.33
N LYS A 183 -15.22 1.09 -10.50
CA LYS A 183 -16.55 0.49 -10.66
C LYS A 183 -16.67 -0.81 -9.85
N GLY A 184 -17.67 -0.89 -8.97
CA GLY A 184 -17.86 -2.00 -8.02
C GLY A 184 -17.06 -1.86 -6.71
N ALA A 185 -16.24 -0.81 -6.56
CA ALA A 185 -15.52 -0.47 -5.33
C ALA A 185 -15.55 1.05 -5.04
N GLU A 186 -16.67 1.71 -5.33
CA GLU A 186 -16.81 3.17 -5.31
C GLU A 186 -16.75 3.75 -3.90
N ASN A 187 -17.11 2.96 -2.88
CA ASN A 187 -17.10 3.35 -1.47
C ASN A 187 -16.92 2.12 -0.56
N PRO A 188 -16.60 2.32 0.73
CA PRO A 188 -16.35 1.21 1.65
C PRO A 188 -17.47 0.17 1.75
N THR A 189 -18.74 0.57 1.63
CA THR A 189 -19.87 -0.37 1.68
C THR A 189 -19.90 -1.26 0.44
N GLU A 190 -19.81 -0.65 -0.75
CA GLU A 190 -19.84 -1.39 -2.02
C GLU A 190 -18.63 -2.30 -2.15
N THR A 191 -17.42 -1.81 -1.85
CA THR A 191 -16.21 -2.64 -1.88
C THR A 191 -16.34 -3.83 -0.93
N SER A 192 -16.79 -3.62 0.30
CA SER A 192 -16.92 -4.70 1.29
C SER A 192 -17.87 -5.81 0.83
N TRP A 193 -18.98 -5.47 0.19
CA TRP A 193 -19.94 -6.46 -0.29
C TRP A 193 -19.52 -7.10 -1.60
N ASN A 194 -19.06 -6.31 -2.57
CA ASN A 194 -18.74 -6.80 -3.90
C ASN A 194 -17.48 -7.66 -3.89
N THR A 195 -16.46 -7.30 -3.09
CA THR A 195 -15.28 -8.16 -2.90
C THR A 195 -15.67 -9.54 -2.35
N VAL A 196 -16.50 -9.59 -1.31
CA VAL A 196 -16.94 -10.88 -0.74
C VAL A 196 -17.81 -11.66 -1.72
N ARG A 197 -18.68 -10.98 -2.48
CA ARG A 197 -19.50 -11.63 -3.52
C ARG A 197 -18.69 -12.18 -4.67
N TRP A 198 -17.58 -11.53 -5.04
CA TRP A 198 -16.71 -12.01 -6.10
C TRP A 198 -15.99 -13.30 -5.70
N LEU A 199 -15.69 -13.48 -4.40
CA LEU A 199 -14.97 -14.65 -3.88
C LEU A 199 -15.80 -15.94 -3.81
N VAL A 200 -17.12 -15.90 -4.07
CA VAL A 200 -18.05 -17.03 -3.96
C VAL A 200 -18.66 -17.42 -5.30
#